data_AF-Q131V3-F1
#
_entry.id   AF-Q131V3-F1
#
_cell.length_a   1.000
_cell.length_b   1.000
_cell.length_c   1.000
_cell.angle_alpha   90.00
_cell.angle_beta   90.00
_cell.angle_gamma   90.00
#
_symmetry.space_group_name_H-M   'P 1'
#
loop_
_entity.id
_entity.type
_entity.pdbx_description
1 polymer ?
#
loop_
_entity_poly.entity_id
_entity_poly.type
_entity_poly.pdbx_seq_one_letter_code
_entity_poly.pdbx_strand_id
1 'polypeptide(L)' 'MADTKTVDTPVKHTKDEKKKLDQQLEEGLEDSFPGSDPLSVTQPAPSKPDGDSQRKS' A
#
# COMPACT_ATOMS: atom_id res chain seq x y z
N MET A 1 -19.87 -13.67 16.98
CA MET A 1 -18.61 -14.42 17.21
C MET A 1 -17.51 -13.39 17.41
N ALA A 2 -16.77 -13.42 18.52
CA ALA A 2 -15.72 -12.46 18.82
C ALA A 2 -14.37 -13.18 18.77
N ASP A 3 -13.55 -12.87 17.76
CA ASP A 3 -12.19 -13.36 17.67
C ASP A 3 -11.33 -12.58 18.66
N THR A 4 -10.98 -13.25 19.76
CA THR A 4 -10.08 -12.70 20.78
C THR A 4 -8.67 -12.67 20.20
N LYS A 5 -8.18 -11.46 19.89
CA LYS A 5 -6.78 -11.15 19.58
C LYS A 5 -5.88 -11.75 20.66
N THR A 6 -5.20 -12.85 20.32
CA THR A 6 -4.29 -13.54 21.23
C THR A 6 -3.05 -12.66 21.45
N VAL A 7 -2.75 -12.44 22.74
CA VAL A 7 -1.63 -11.68 23.27
C VAL A 7 -0.29 -12.30 22.85
N ASP A 8 0.63 -11.42 22.42
CA ASP A 8 2.05 -11.60 22.04
C ASP A 8 2.90 -12.32 23.12
N THR A 9 2.58 -13.58 23.38
CA THR A 9 3.41 -14.48 24.18
C THR A 9 4.20 -15.31 23.18
N PRO A 10 5.55 -15.41 23.25
CA PRO A 10 6.32 -16.17 22.26
C PRO A 10 6.04 -17.66 22.42
N VAL A 11 4.99 -18.14 21.75
CA VAL A 11 4.69 -19.56 21.63
C VAL A 11 5.79 -20.15 20.74
N LYS A 12 6.57 -21.07 21.29
CA LYS A 12 7.61 -21.77 20.55
C LYS A 12 6.94 -22.71 19.55
N HIS A 13 6.71 -22.23 18.33
CA HIS A 13 6.25 -23.05 17.22
C HIS A 13 7.32 -24.07 16.82
N THR A 14 6.89 -25.29 16.55
CA THR A 14 7.73 -26.30 15.92
C THR A 14 8.14 -25.86 14.52
N LYS A 15 9.21 -26.45 13.96
CA LYS A 15 9.72 -26.07 12.64
C LYS A 15 8.67 -26.21 11.53
N ASP A 16 7.79 -27.19 11.65
CA ASP A 16 6.76 -27.46 10.65
C ASP A 16 5.58 -26.49 10.76
N GLU A 17 5.20 -26.11 11.99
CA GLU A 17 4.20 -25.06 12.21
C GLU A 17 4.67 -23.70 11.68
N LYS A 18 5.95 -23.35 11.88
CA LYS A 18 6.53 -22.11 11.34
C LYS A 18 6.43 -22.05 9.83
N LYS A 19 6.86 -23.12 9.14
CA LYS A 19 6.77 -23.19 7.67
C LYS A 19 5.34 -23.02 7.16
N LYS A 20 4.37 -23.62 7.85
CA LYS A 20 2.96 -23.51 7.48
C LYS A 20 2.45 -22.07 7.66
N LEU A 21 2.81 -21.42 8.75
CA LEU A 21 2.45 -20.02 9.00
C LEU A 21 3.11 -19.08 7.99
N ASP A 22 4.39 -19.29 7.69
CA ASP A 22 5.15 -18.50 6.71
C ASP A 22 4.51 -18.60 5.32
N GLN A 23 4.09 -19.80 4.90
CA GLN A 23 3.38 -20.00 3.63
C GLN A 23 2.05 -19.25 3.56
N GLN A 24 1.26 -19.28 4.63
CA GLN A 24 -0.02 -18.56 4.69
C GLN A 24 0.15 -17.04 4.66
N LEU A 25 1.22 -16.54 5.26
CA LEU A 25 1.56 -15.12 5.21
C LEU A 25 1.96 -14.69 3.80
N GLU A 26 2.78 -15.47 3.11
CA GLU A 26 3.20 -15.19 1.73
C GLU A 26 2.01 -15.19 0.77
N GLU A 27 1.16 -16.22 0.82
CA GLU A 27 -0.05 -16.34 -0.01
C GLU A 27 -0.97 -15.12 0.17
N GLY A 28 -1.21 -14.70 1.42
CA GLY A 28 -2.02 -13.52 1.70
C GLY A 28 -1.36 -12.19 1.30
N LEU A 29 -0.03 -12.13 1.24
CA LEU A 29 0.71 -10.95 0.79
C LEU A 29 0.67 -10.84 -0.74
N GLU A 30 0.85 -11.94 -1.46
CA GLU A 30 0.77 -12.00 -2.93
C GLU A 30 -0.62 -11.58 -3.43
N ASP A 31 -1.70 -12.01 -2.75
CA ASP A 31 -3.09 -11.66 -3.11
C ASP A 31 -3.47 -10.21 -2.73
N SER A 32 -2.76 -9.58 -1.79
CA SER A 32 -3.13 -8.26 -1.24
C SER A 32 -2.53 -7.07 -1.99
N PHE A 33 -1.69 -7.30 -3.00
CA PHE A 33 -1.11 -6.22 -3.78
C PHE A 33 -1.49 -6.35 -5.25
N PRO A 34 -2.58 -5.66 -5.70
CA PRO A 34 -2.68 -5.32 -7.11
C PRO A 34 -1.41 -4.52 -7.43
N GLY A 35 -0.48 -5.12 -8.19
CA GLY A 35 0.89 -4.64 -8.35
C GLY A 35 0.95 -3.11 -8.35
N SER A 36 1.39 -2.56 -7.22
CA SER A 36 1.31 -1.15 -6.82
C SER A 36 0.49 -0.28 -7.80
N ASP A 37 -0.82 -0.12 -7.55
CA ASP A 37 -1.73 0.72 -8.35
C ASP A 37 -0.95 1.86 -9.04
N PRO A 38 -0.84 1.88 -10.38
CA PRO A 38 0.09 2.76 -11.08
C PRO A 38 -0.07 4.19 -10.57
N LEU A 39 1.05 4.85 -10.29
CA LEU A 39 1.07 6.25 -9.86
C LEU A 39 0.14 7.04 -10.78
N SER A 40 -0.96 7.55 -10.24
CA SER A 40 -1.89 8.40 -10.97
C SER A 40 -1.12 9.63 -11.46
N VAL A 41 -0.71 9.63 -12.74
CA VAL A 41 -0.06 10.77 -13.38
C VAL A 41 -1.14 11.81 -13.66
N THR A 42 -1.56 12.50 -12.60
CA THR A 42 -2.41 13.68 -12.75
C THR A 42 -1.49 14.89 -12.88
N GLN A 43 -1.47 15.50 -14.07
CA GLN A 43 -0.95 16.86 -14.15
C GLN A 43 -1.94 17.79 -13.43
N PRO A 44 -1.46 18.73 -12.61
CA PRO A 44 -2.32 19.77 -12.07
C PRO A 44 -3.01 20.50 -13.22
N ALA A 45 -4.20 21.05 -12.95
CA ALA A 45 -4.91 21.85 -13.94
C ALA A 45 -3.98 22.93 -14.52
N PRO A 46 -4.05 23.23 -15.83
CA PRO A 46 -3.22 24.24 -16.46
C PRO A 46 -3.24 25.55 -15.67
N SER A 47 -2.07 26.15 -15.47
CA SER A 47 -1.99 27.46 -14.81
C SER A 47 -2.70 28.52 -15.66
N LYS A 48 -3.22 29.55 -15.00
CA LYS A 48 -3.76 30.72 -15.71
C LYS A 48 -2.65 31.29 -16.61
N PRO A 49 -2.98 31.70 -17.85
CA PRO A 49 -2.01 32.35 -18.70
C PRO A 49 -1.51 33.62 -18.02
N ASP A 50 -0.22 33.92 -18.17
CA ASP A 50 0.31 35.21 -17.77
C ASP A 50 -0.47 36.30 -18.51
N GLY A 51 -1.09 37.21 -17.77
CA GLY A 51 -1.86 38.29 -18.37
C GLY A 51 -0.94 39.09 -19.30
N ASP A 52 -1.38 39.29 -20.54
CA ASP A 52 -0.70 40.13 -21.52
C ASP A 52 -0.56 41.54 -20.94
N SER A 53 0.53 41.76 -20.21
CA SER A 53 1.03 43.09 -19.91
C SER A 53 1.71 43.58 -21.17
N GLN A 54 0.87 43.91 -22.16
CA GLN A 54 1.33 44.73 -23.28
C GLN A 54 1.95 45.98 -22.67
N ARG A 55 3.28 46.00 -22.71
CA ARG A 55 4.08 47.14 -22.29
C ARG A 55 3.63 48.30 -23.16
N LYS A 56 2.88 49.22 -22.55
CA LYS A 56 2.44 50.48 -23.16
C LYS A 56 3.64 51.12 -23.83
N SER A 57 3.54 51.32 -25.14
CA SER A 57 4.42 52.18 -25.93
C SER A 57 3.73 53.53 -26.09
#